data_AF-A0AAQ4CUI3-F1
#
_entry.id   AF-A0AAQ4CUI3-F1
#
_cell.length_a   1.000
_cell.length_b   1.000
_cell.length_c   1.000
_cell.angle_alpha   90.00
_cell.angle_beta   90.00
_cell.angle_gamma   90.00
#
_symmetry.space_group_name_H-M   'P 1'
#
loop_
_entity.id
_entity.type
_entity.pdbx_description
1 polymer ?
#
loop_
_entity_poly.entity_id
_entity_poly.type
_entity_poly.pdbx_seq_one_letter_code
_entity_poly.pdbx_strand_id
1 'polypeptide(L)'
;MKLVISCMDRRLNAYLKKNYGDAIVVRNAGANLKSLQKTLEKYKYSATEVIILPHTDCGAMKVVYSSLKEGKKITFLVEENLVSQFTNNEFNSLTELERLNLKIQMENARRIFGDKVRGELIDINRIEIPPSKEPYSVYVTSPSLPLNMDSNTYVISADKSDIWDSLDIAVYGMKINKILVSDEKLFDKIRSSYPSVTVTRSS
;
A
#
# COMPACT_ATOMS: atom_id res chain seq x y z
N MET A 1 4.44 1.00 21.01
CA MET A 1 4.86 1.62 19.74
C MET A 1 3.65 1.86 18.85
N LYS A 2 3.57 3.00 18.15
CA LYS A 2 2.52 3.27 17.16
C LYS A 2 2.86 2.60 15.84
N LEU A 3 1.89 1.89 15.26
CA LEU A 3 1.99 1.26 13.95
C LEU A 3 0.98 1.92 13.01
N VAL A 4 1.45 2.48 11.90
CA VAL A 4 0.61 3.04 10.85
C VAL A 4 0.63 2.10 9.66
N ILE A 5 -0.55 1.69 9.19
CA ILE A 5 -0.73 0.89 7.97
C ILE A 5 -1.40 1.79 6.95
N SER A 6 -0.71 2.13 5.87
CA SER A 6 -1.19 3.08 4.87
C SER A 6 -1.01 2.58 3.44
N CYS A 7 -1.60 3.30 2.48
CA CYS A 7 -1.39 3.01 1.07
C CYS A 7 0.05 3.36 0.64
N MET A 8 0.56 2.66 -0.37
CA MET A 8 1.83 2.97 -1.03
C MET A 8 1.83 4.29 -1.82
N ASP A 9 0.68 4.97 -1.89
CA ASP A 9 0.49 6.17 -2.70
C ASP A 9 1.48 7.30 -2.38
N ARG A 10 2.19 7.75 -3.40
CA ARG A 10 3.19 8.83 -3.33
C ARG A 10 2.66 10.12 -2.67
N ARG A 11 1.36 10.40 -2.79
CA ARG A 11 0.72 11.61 -2.26
C ARG A 11 0.67 11.63 -0.74
N LEU A 12 0.84 10.47 -0.09
CA LEU A 12 0.83 10.35 1.36
C LEU A 12 2.21 10.58 2.00
N ASN A 13 3.29 10.71 1.22
CA ASN A 13 4.66 10.79 1.76
C ASN A 13 4.82 11.94 2.78
N ALA A 14 4.46 13.17 2.38
CA ALA A 14 4.56 14.35 3.23
C ALA A 14 3.57 14.28 4.42
N TYR A 15 2.35 13.82 4.18
CA TYR A 15 1.33 13.65 5.22
C TYR A 15 1.78 12.70 6.33
N LEU A 16 2.32 11.53 5.97
CA LEU A 16 2.81 10.55 6.92
C LEU A 16 4.01 11.08 7.71
N LYS A 17 4.93 11.80 7.05
CA LYS A 17 6.08 12.40 7.73
C LYS A 17 5.66 13.44 8.76
N LYS A 18 4.71 14.31 8.41
CA LYS A 18 4.23 15.41 9.25
C LYS A 18 3.42 14.93 10.46
N ASN A 19 2.55 13.94 10.26
CA ASN A 19 1.56 13.54 11.28
C ASN A 19 1.97 12.29 12.07
N TYR A 20 2.90 11.49 11.55
CA TYR A 20 3.24 10.16 12.09
C TYR A 20 4.76 9.93 12.14
N GLY A 21 5.55 11.00 12.33
CA GLY A 21 7.01 10.97 12.33
C GLY A 21 7.66 10.04 13.37
N ASP A 22 6.93 9.66 14.42
CA ASP A 22 7.34 8.78 15.53
C ASP A 22 6.80 7.35 15.40
N ALA A 23 6.01 7.04 14.36
CA ALA A 23 5.38 5.74 14.17
C ALA A 23 6.17 4.86 13.20
N ILE A 24 6.11 3.53 13.39
CA ILE A 24 6.53 2.60 12.34
C ILE A 24 5.44 2.56 11.28
N VAL A 25 5.82 2.77 10.03
CA VAL A 25 4.90 2.79 8.89
C VAL A 25 5.08 1.52 8.05
N VAL A 26 3.98 0.83 7.83
CA VAL A 26 3.81 -0.26 6.87
C VAL A 26 2.98 0.27 5.71
N ARG A 27 3.42 0.02 4.48
CA ARG A 27 2.78 0.56 3.27
C ARG A 27 2.65 -0.48 2.18
N ASN A 28 1.45 -0.61 1.61
CA ASN A 28 1.20 -1.46 0.45
C ASN A 28 0.02 -0.91 -0.37
N ALA A 29 -0.34 -1.55 -1.48
CA ALA A 29 -1.47 -1.11 -2.28
C ALA A 29 -2.79 -1.17 -1.49
N GLY A 30 -3.44 -0.01 -1.31
CA GLY A 30 -4.75 0.09 -0.68
C GLY A 30 -4.78 -0.04 0.85
N ALA A 31 -3.63 -0.02 1.54
CA ALA A 31 -3.52 -0.37 2.95
C ALA A 31 -4.13 -1.75 3.25
N ASN A 32 -3.89 -2.71 2.36
CA ASN A 32 -4.52 -4.02 2.35
C ASN A 32 -3.86 -4.97 3.36
N LEU A 33 -4.54 -5.26 4.48
CA LEU A 33 -4.00 -6.12 5.53
C LEU A 33 -3.87 -7.59 5.12
N LYS A 34 -4.71 -8.06 4.18
CA LYS A 34 -4.66 -9.46 3.73
C LYS A 34 -3.30 -9.83 3.14
N SER A 35 -2.65 -8.88 2.46
CA SER A 35 -1.32 -9.05 1.86
C SER A 35 -0.16 -8.87 2.84
N LEU A 36 -0.42 -8.49 4.10
CA LEU A 36 0.61 -8.08 5.06
C LEU A 36 0.83 -9.11 6.19
N GLN A 37 0.43 -10.37 6.02
CA GLN A 37 0.39 -11.34 7.12
C GLN A 37 1.73 -11.47 7.86
N LYS A 38 2.86 -11.65 7.14
CA LYS A 38 4.19 -11.79 7.75
C LYS A 38 4.68 -10.49 8.36
N THR A 39 4.31 -9.37 7.79
CA THR A 39 4.61 -8.05 8.33
C THR A 39 3.88 -7.84 9.66
N LEU A 40 2.57 -8.11 9.71
CA LEU A 40 1.74 -7.86 10.89
C LEU A 40 2.06 -8.82 12.04
N GLU A 41 2.44 -10.08 11.76
CA GLU A 41 2.92 -11.03 12.76
C GLU A 41 4.07 -10.45 13.62
N LYS A 42 5.00 -9.71 13.01
CA LYS A 42 6.16 -9.11 13.69
C LYS A 42 5.78 -7.99 14.68
N TYR A 43 4.67 -7.31 14.42
CA TYR A 43 4.25 -6.14 15.20
C TYR A 43 3.09 -6.42 16.15
N LYS A 44 2.40 -7.56 16.01
CA LYS A 44 1.20 -7.95 16.77
C LYS A 44 1.32 -7.69 18.28
N TYR A 45 2.45 -8.06 18.88
CA TYR A 45 2.65 -7.97 20.33
C TYR A 45 3.33 -6.67 20.81
N SER A 46 3.98 -5.92 19.91
CA SER A 46 4.70 -4.69 20.24
C SER A 46 3.90 -3.41 19.94
N ALA A 47 2.87 -3.50 19.10
CA ALA A 47 1.97 -2.40 18.80
C ALA A 47 1.08 -2.06 20.01
N THR A 48 1.11 -0.79 20.42
CA THR A 48 0.24 -0.22 21.46
C THR A 48 -0.94 0.52 20.86
N GLU A 49 -0.79 1.02 19.63
CA GLU A 49 -1.82 1.69 18.84
C GLU A 49 -1.58 1.31 17.37
N VAL A 50 -2.66 1.00 16.65
CA VAL A 50 -2.63 0.65 15.22
C VAL A 50 -3.58 1.58 14.47
N ILE A 51 -3.07 2.20 13.41
CA ILE A 51 -3.78 3.26 12.68
C ILE A 51 -3.86 2.85 11.21
N ILE A 52 -5.08 2.64 10.71
CA ILE A 52 -5.34 2.25 9.32
C ILE A 52 -5.68 3.50 8.50
N LEU A 53 -4.88 3.78 7.48
CA LEU A 53 -4.94 5.00 6.67
C LEU A 53 -5.05 4.71 5.16
N PRO A 54 -6.20 4.17 4.69
CA PRO A 54 -6.55 4.24 3.28
C PRO A 54 -6.83 5.70 2.88
N HIS A 55 -6.98 5.95 1.57
CA HIS A 55 -7.23 7.29 1.05
C HIS A 55 -8.20 7.29 -0.13
N THR A 56 -8.76 8.46 -0.45
CA THR A 56 -9.58 8.70 -1.64
C THR A 56 -8.74 8.73 -2.92
N ASP A 57 -9.37 8.49 -4.06
CA ASP A 57 -8.72 8.37 -5.37
C ASP A 57 -7.61 7.30 -5.39
N CYS A 58 -7.88 6.16 -4.77
CA CYS A 58 -6.91 5.09 -4.59
C CYS A 58 -6.71 4.25 -5.85
N GLY A 59 -5.46 4.14 -6.31
CA GLY A 59 -5.10 3.30 -7.46
C GLY A 59 -5.48 1.83 -7.28
N ALA A 60 -5.32 1.28 -6.07
CA ALA A 60 -5.70 -0.10 -5.77
C ALA A 60 -7.23 -0.29 -5.86
N MET A 61 -8.03 0.67 -5.40
CA MET A 61 -9.49 0.60 -5.49
C MET A 61 -9.98 0.78 -6.93
N LYS A 62 -9.28 1.56 -7.76
CA LYS A 62 -9.54 1.60 -9.21
C LYS A 62 -9.30 0.25 -9.88
N VAL A 63 -8.26 -0.49 -9.46
CA VAL A 63 -8.00 -1.86 -9.94
C VAL A 63 -9.13 -2.81 -9.53
N VAL A 64 -9.56 -2.78 -8.26
CA VAL A 64 -10.69 -3.58 -7.78
C VAL A 64 -11.97 -3.26 -8.55
N TYR A 65 -12.29 -1.97 -8.68
CA TYR A 65 -13.45 -1.50 -9.43
C TYR A 65 -13.42 -1.99 -10.89
N SER A 66 -12.28 -1.84 -11.56
CA SER A 66 -12.12 -2.27 -12.96
C SER A 66 -12.23 -3.79 -13.11
N SER A 67 -11.72 -4.58 -12.16
CA SER A 67 -11.87 -6.04 -12.22
C SER A 67 -13.34 -6.44 -12.06
N LEU A 68 -14.01 -5.96 -11.00
CA LEU A 68 -15.35 -6.42 -10.64
C LEU A 68 -16.48 -5.81 -11.48
N LYS A 69 -16.34 -4.56 -11.95
CA LYS A 69 -17.40 -3.86 -12.70
C LYS A 69 -17.16 -3.83 -14.21
N GLU A 70 -15.90 -3.88 -14.64
CA GLU A 70 -15.54 -3.77 -16.06
C GLU A 70 -14.95 -5.06 -16.64
N GLY A 71 -14.72 -6.09 -15.79
CA GLY A 71 -14.15 -7.37 -16.22
C GLY A 71 -12.68 -7.27 -16.66
N LYS A 72 -11.95 -6.23 -16.24
CA LYS A 72 -10.53 -6.10 -16.59
C LYS A 72 -9.72 -7.20 -15.91
N LYS A 73 -8.96 -7.95 -16.72
CA LYS A 73 -8.07 -8.99 -16.22
C LYS A 73 -6.96 -8.41 -15.36
N ILE A 74 -6.65 -9.09 -14.26
CA ILE A 74 -5.56 -8.79 -13.35
C ILE A 74 -4.75 -10.07 -13.06
N THR A 75 -3.61 -9.93 -12.38
CA THR A 75 -2.81 -11.09 -12.00
C THR A 75 -3.51 -11.89 -10.92
N PHE A 76 -3.22 -13.20 -10.86
CA PHE A 76 -3.77 -14.09 -9.84
C PHE A 76 -3.48 -13.59 -8.41
N LEU A 77 -2.27 -13.08 -8.16
CA LEU A 77 -1.89 -12.55 -6.85
C LEU A 77 -2.76 -11.36 -6.42
N VAL A 78 -3.08 -10.45 -7.35
CA VAL A 78 -3.93 -9.29 -7.05
C VAL A 78 -5.39 -9.72 -6.90
N GLU A 79 -5.85 -10.68 -7.68
CA GLU A 79 -7.20 -11.23 -7.55
C GLU A 79 -7.39 -11.88 -6.17
N GLU A 80 -6.47 -12.78 -5.81
CA GLU A 80 -6.49 -13.51 -4.54
C GLU A 80 -6.35 -12.57 -3.34
N ASN A 81 -5.35 -11.69 -3.35
CA ASN A 81 -4.99 -10.93 -2.15
C ASN A 81 -5.73 -9.61 -2.01
N LEU A 82 -6.22 -9.00 -3.09
CA LEU A 82 -6.93 -7.72 -3.05
C LEU A 82 -8.40 -7.85 -3.46
N VAL A 83 -8.68 -8.28 -4.69
CA VAL A 83 -10.03 -8.19 -5.28
C VAL A 83 -11.05 -9.09 -4.59
N SER A 84 -10.68 -10.34 -4.27
CA SER A 84 -11.59 -11.33 -3.68
C SER A 84 -12.26 -10.88 -2.37
N GLN A 85 -11.65 -9.92 -1.66
CA GLN A 85 -12.22 -9.35 -0.43
C GLN A 85 -13.51 -8.55 -0.69
N PHE A 86 -13.72 -8.10 -1.93
CA PHE A 86 -14.81 -7.22 -2.33
C PHE A 86 -15.89 -7.93 -3.14
N THR A 87 -15.65 -9.15 -3.65
CA THR A 87 -16.55 -9.88 -4.58
C THR A 87 -17.98 -10.04 -4.06
N ASN A 88 -18.14 -10.24 -2.74
CA ASN A 88 -19.46 -10.45 -2.11
C ASN A 88 -20.05 -9.17 -1.51
N ASN A 89 -19.53 -8.00 -1.87
CA ASN A 89 -20.01 -6.72 -1.36
C ASN A 89 -20.63 -5.89 -2.47
N GLU A 90 -21.69 -5.16 -2.14
CA GLU A 90 -22.31 -4.21 -3.05
C GLU A 90 -21.66 -2.82 -2.95
N PHE A 91 -21.35 -2.25 -4.11
CA PHE A 91 -20.91 -0.86 -4.28
C PHE A 91 -21.19 -0.41 -5.71
N ASN A 92 -21.50 0.86 -5.89
CA ASN A 92 -21.89 1.47 -7.17
C ASN A 92 -20.93 2.57 -7.63
N SER A 93 -20.02 3.00 -6.76
CA SER A 93 -19.04 4.04 -7.08
C SER A 93 -17.67 3.74 -6.47
N LEU A 94 -16.63 4.40 -6.99
CA LEU A 94 -15.29 4.33 -6.43
C LEU A 94 -15.26 4.84 -4.97
N THR A 95 -16.01 5.90 -4.68
CA THR A 95 -16.09 6.46 -3.32
C THR A 95 -16.74 5.48 -2.33
N GLU A 96 -17.79 4.77 -2.73
CA GLU A 96 -18.36 3.71 -1.91
C GLU A 96 -17.38 2.57 -1.67
N LEU A 97 -16.65 2.15 -2.71
CA LEU A 97 -15.62 1.13 -2.62
C LEU A 97 -14.46 1.54 -1.69
N GLU A 98 -14.05 2.80 -1.70
CA GLU A 98 -12.99 3.32 -0.80
C GLU A 98 -13.43 3.32 0.67
N ARG A 99 -14.70 3.67 0.94
CA ARG A 99 -15.28 3.56 2.29
C ARG A 99 -15.40 2.10 2.73
N LEU A 100 -15.83 1.23 1.81
CA LEU A 100 -15.90 -0.21 2.05
C LEU A 100 -14.51 -0.79 2.35
N ASN A 101 -13.47 -0.34 1.64
CA ASN A 101 -12.08 -0.74 1.94
C ASN A 101 -11.70 -0.35 3.36
N LEU A 102 -11.94 0.88 3.81
CA LEU A 102 -11.68 1.26 5.20
C LEU A 102 -12.38 0.31 6.19
N LYS A 103 -13.66 0.00 5.95
CA LYS A 103 -14.42 -0.92 6.81
C LYS A 103 -13.77 -2.31 6.86
N ILE A 104 -13.49 -2.92 5.71
CA ILE A 104 -12.89 -4.26 5.62
C ILE A 104 -11.51 -4.29 6.29
N GLN A 105 -10.66 -3.29 6.02
CA GLN A 105 -9.32 -3.24 6.60
C GLN A 105 -9.35 -3.00 8.11
N MET A 106 -10.30 -2.21 8.62
CA MET A 106 -10.52 -2.05 10.06
C MET A 106 -10.98 -3.35 10.73
N GLU A 107 -11.86 -4.12 10.10
CA GLU A 107 -12.28 -5.43 10.60
C GLU A 107 -11.11 -6.42 10.63
N ASN A 108 -10.33 -6.48 9.56
CA ASN A 108 -9.12 -7.30 9.48
C ASN A 108 -8.10 -6.91 10.56
N ALA A 109 -7.91 -5.60 10.78
CA ALA A 109 -6.99 -5.09 11.79
C ALA A 109 -7.43 -5.48 13.20
N ARG A 110 -8.73 -5.33 13.52
CA ARG A 110 -9.28 -5.68 14.84
C ARG A 110 -9.13 -7.17 15.15
N ARG A 111 -9.24 -8.06 14.16
CA ARG A 111 -8.97 -9.50 14.35
C ARG A 111 -7.53 -9.78 14.78
N ILE A 112 -6.58 -8.93 14.39
CA ILE A 112 -5.15 -9.11 14.68
C ILE A 112 -4.73 -8.39 15.96
N PHE A 113 -5.18 -7.14 16.14
CA PHE A 113 -4.68 -6.22 17.16
C PHE A 113 -5.71 -5.85 18.26
N GLY A 114 -6.96 -6.31 18.14
CA GLY A 114 -8.04 -6.00 19.08
C GLY A 114 -8.46 -4.53 19.08
N ASP A 115 -8.73 -4.01 20.28
CA ASP A 115 -9.29 -2.66 20.48
C ASP A 115 -8.28 -1.51 20.28
N LYS A 116 -7.02 -1.84 20.01
CA LYS A 116 -5.95 -0.86 19.76
C LYS A 116 -6.05 -0.18 18.39
N VAL A 117 -7.05 -0.55 17.60
CA VAL A 117 -7.19 -0.18 16.18
C VAL A 117 -8.12 1.02 16.02
N ARG A 118 -7.61 2.06 15.36
CA ARG A 118 -8.43 3.12 14.76
C ARG A 118 -8.08 3.28 13.28
N GLY A 119 -8.92 4.00 12.56
CA GLY A 119 -8.65 4.29 11.16
C GLY A 119 -9.51 5.43 10.64
N GLU A 120 -9.03 6.04 9.57
CA GLU A 120 -9.69 7.14 8.88
C GLU A 120 -9.42 7.03 7.38
N LEU A 121 -10.37 7.51 6.57
CA LEU A 121 -10.17 7.63 5.13
C LEU A 121 -9.58 9.01 4.85
N ILE A 122 -8.34 9.05 4.40
CA ILE A 122 -7.67 10.31 4.06
C ILE A 122 -8.27 10.87 2.77
N ASP A 123 -8.74 12.11 2.80
CA ASP A 123 -9.10 12.84 1.59
C ASP A 123 -7.85 13.48 0.98
N ILE A 124 -7.38 12.94 -0.15
CA ILE A 124 -6.17 13.42 -0.82
C ILE A 124 -6.27 14.89 -1.28
N ASN A 125 -7.47 15.43 -1.44
CA ASN A 125 -7.67 16.83 -1.85
C ASN A 125 -7.50 17.80 -0.68
N ARG A 126 -7.39 17.30 0.55
CA ARG A 126 -7.25 18.09 1.78
C ARG A 126 -5.84 18.05 2.36
N ILE A 127 -4.92 17.33 1.72
CA ILE A 127 -3.53 17.20 2.16
C ILE A 127 -2.61 17.95 1.21
N GLU A 128 -1.47 18.39 1.73
CA GLU A 128 -0.41 19.00 0.95
C GLU A 128 0.33 17.91 0.14
N ILE A 129 0.38 18.10 -1.18
CA ILE A 129 1.09 17.21 -2.11
C ILE A 129 2.14 18.06 -2.83
N PRO A 130 3.44 17.90 -2.51
CA PRO A 130 4.49 18.62 -3.22
C PRO A 130 4.44 18.34 -4.73
N PRO A 131 4.70 19.32 -5.61
CA PRO A 131 4.77 19.07 -7.04
C PRO A 131 6.02 18.24 -7.39
N SER A 132 5.91 17.41 -8.41
CA SER A 132 7.07 16.74 -9.02
C SER A 132 6.88 16.66 -10.54
N LYS A 133 7.99 16.83 -11.27
CA LYS A 133 8.07 16.69 -12.73
C LYS A 133 8.72 15.38 -13.17
N GLU A 134 9.20 14.61 -12.20
CA GLU A 134 9.92 13.37 -12.46
C GLU A 134 8.96 12.21 -12.77
N PRO A 135 9.38 11.23 -13.58
CA PRO A 135 8.64 9.99 -13.77
C PRO A 135 8.36 9.28 -12.45
N TYR A 136 7.25 8.56 -12.39
CA TYR A 136 6.89 7.78 -11.21
C TYR A 136 7.84 6.60 -10.99
N SER A 137 8.10 6.30 -9.72
CA SER A 137 8.91 5.17 -9.28
C SER A 137 8.27 4.50 -8.07
N VAL A 138 8.70 3.27 -7.76
CA VAL A 138 8.38 2.59 -6.51
C VAL A 138 9.65 2.42 -5.69
N TYR A 139 9.62 2.77 -4.41
CA TYR A 139 10.65 2.44 -3.44
C TYR A 139 10.18 1.29 -2.55
N VAL A 140 10.94 0.19 -2.55
CA VAL A 140 10.66 -1.00 -1.76
C VAL A 140 11.64 -1.09 -0.60
N THR A 141 11.10 -1.15 0.62
CA THR A 141 11.89 -1.20 1.84
C THR A 141 11.21 -2.00 2.95
N SER A 142 11.89 -2.13 4.10
CA SER A 142 11.30 -2.68 5.32
C SER A 142 10.52 -1.60 6.09
N PRO A 143 9.55 -1.99 6.94
CA PRO A 143 8.85 -1.05 7.81
C PRO A 143 9.82 -0.26 8.70
N SER A 144 9.63 1.04 8.73
CA SER A 144 10.49 2.01 9.42
C SER A 144 9.72 3.29 9.73
N LEU A 145 10.38 4.29 10.31
CA LEU A 145 9.82 5.63 10.44
C LEU A 145 9.50 6.22 9.05
N PRO A 146 8.56 7.19 8.93
CA PRO A 146 8.25 7.76 7.63
C PRO A 146 9.48 8.32 6.93
N LEU A 147 9.69 7.83 5.70
CA LEU A 147 10.79 8.25 4.84
C LEU A 147 10.55 9.65 4.28
N ASN A 148 11.64 10.37 4.05
CA ASN A 148 11.60 11.61 3.27
C ASN A 148 11.69 11.25 1.78
N MET A 149 10.54 11.03 1.14
CA MET A 149 10.45 10.60 -0.26
C MET A 149 9.74 11.65 -1.10
N ASP A 150 10.26 11.85 -2.31
CA ASP A 150 9.67 12.76 -3.28
C ASP A 150 8.24 12.35 -3.65
N SER A 151 7.45 13.34 -4.05
CA SER A 151 6.04 13.14 -4.35
C SER A 151 5.78 12.36 -5.64
N ASN A 152 6.79 11.95 -6.41
CA ASN A 152 6.69 11.00 -7.54
C ASN A 152 6.93 9.53 -7.13
N THR A 153 7.40 9.27 -5.91
CA THR A 153 7.84 7.94 -5.46
C THR A 153 6.76 7.29 -4.60
N TYR A 154 6.21 6.17 -5.08
CA TYR A 154 5.35 5.28 -4.30
C TYR A 154 6.21 4.47 -3.34
N VAL A 155 5.72 4.15 -2.14
CA VAL A 155 6.52 3.43 -1.13
C VAL A 155 5.82 2.14 -0.73
N ILE A 156 6.46 1.01 -0.99
CA ILE A 156 6.07 -0.28 -0.45
C ILE A 156 7.00 -0.59 0.72
N SER A 157 6.43 -0.71 1.91
CA SER A 157 7.17 -0.90 3.15
C SER A 157 6.56 -2.06 3.92
N ALA A 158 7.12 -3.26 3.75
CA ALA A 158 6.58 -4.50 4.28
C ALA A 158 7.67 -5.57 4.37
N ASP A 159 7.33 -6.75 4.91
CA ASP A 159 8.18 -7.93 4.77
C ASP A 159 8.35 -8.30 3.28
N LYS A 160 9.50 -8.87 2.92
CA LYS A 160 9.84 -9.28 1.55
C LYS A 160 8.87 -10.30 0.96
N SER A 161 8.15 -11.07 1.78
CA SER A 161 7.10 -11.98 1.33
C SER A 161 5.79 -11.28 0.95
N ASP A 162 5.58 -10.05 1.41
CA ASP A 162 4.28 -9.37 1.45
C ASP A 162 4.16 -8.24 0.41
N ILE A 163 5.18 -8.04 -0.43
CA ILE A 163 5.25 -6.90 -1.35
C ILE A 163 4.65 -7.16 -2.74
N TRP A 164 4.40 -8.43 -3.10
CA TRP A 164 4.32 -8.85 -4.51
C TRP A 164 3.04 -8.40 -5.21
N ASP A 165 1.88 -8.47 -4.56
CA ASP A 165 0.63 -7.95 -5.11
C ASP A 165 0.68 -6.43 -5.32
N SER A 166 1.36 -5.71 -4.43
CA SER A 166 1.55 -4.26 -4.55
C SER A 166 2.51 -3.91 -5.70
N LEU A 167 3.55 -4.71 -5.91
CA LEU A 167 4.41 -4.60 -7.08
C LEU A 167 3.67 -4.91 -8.37
N ASP A 168 2.83 -5.94 -8.41
CA ASP A 168 1.98 -6.26 -9.56
C ASP A 168 1.05 -5.10 -9.91
N ILE A 169 0.42 -4.47 -8.91
CA ILE A 169 -0.41 -3.28 -9.12
C ILE A 169 0.42 -2.12 -9.67
N ALA A 170 1.60 -1.86 -9.12
CA ALA A 170 2.45 -0.77 -9.58
C ALA A 170 2.94 -0.97 -11.03
N VAL A 171 3.41 -2.18 -11.35
CA VAL A 171 3.99 -2.51 -12.66
C VAL A 171 2.90 -2.69 -13.71
N TYR A 172 1.89 -3.52 -13.44
CA TYR A 172 0.90 -3.87 -14.45
C TYR A 172 -0.33 -2.96 -14.43
N GLY A 173 -0.78 -2.53 -13.26
CA GLY A 173 -1.94 -1.63 -13.12
C GLY A 173 -1.59 -0.17 -13.39
N MET A 174 -0.49 0.31 -12.81
CA MET A 174 -0.08 1.72 -12.86
C MET A 174 1.02 2.00 -13.89
N LYS A 175 1.57 0.95 -14.53
CA LYS A 175 2.60 1.05 -15.58
C LYS A 175 3.90 1.73 -15.11
N ILE A 176 4.24 1.60 -13.82
CA ILE A 176 5.51 2.11 -13.30
C ILE A 176 6.64 1.19 -13.76
N ASN A 177 7.68 1.78 -14.37
CA ASN A 177 8.81 1.06 -14.97
C ASN A 177 10.14 1.29 -14.23
N LYS A 178 10.10 1.91 -13.05
CA LYS A 178 11.29 2.14 -12.20
C LYS A 178 11.01 1.68 -10.77
N ILE A 179 11.81 0.74 -10.28
CA ILE A 179 11.78 0.26 -8.89
C ILE A 179 13.14 0.52 -8.24
N LEU A 180 13.10 1.12 -7.06
CA LEU A 180 14.22 1.38 -6.18
C LEU A 180 14.15 0.38 -5.02
N VAL A 181 15.25 -0.30 -4.70
CA VAL A 181 15.28 -1.35 -3.67
C VAL A 181 16.50 -1.16 -2.77
N SER A 182 16.30 -1.18 -1.45
CA SER A 182 17.39 -1.05 -0.48
C SER A 182 18.06 -2.39 -0.11
N ASP A 183 17.39 -3.52 -0.35
CA ASP A 183 17.87 -4.86 0.02
C ASP A 183 18.43 -5.64 -1.17
N GLU A 184 19.67 -6.15 -1.03
CA GLU A 184 20.37 -6.84 -2.11
C GLU A 184 19.70 -8.16 -2.55
N LYS A 185 19.25 -8.99 -1.60
CA LYS A 185 18.60 -10.26 -1.96
C LYS A 185 17.27 -10.01 -2.66
N LEU A 186 16.57 -8.95 -2.27
CA LEU A 186 15.31 -8.55 -2.88
C LEU A 186 15.51 -7.98 -4.29
N PHE A 187 16.60 -7.24 -4.50
CA PHE A 187 16.94 -6.66 -5.81
C PHE A 187 16.95 -7.71 -6.92
N ASP A 188 17.68 -8.81 -6.75
CA ASP A 188 17.78 -9.83 -7.78
C ASP A 188 16.45 -10.52 -8.07
N LYS A 189 15.66 -10.76 -7.02
CA LYS A 189 14.34 -11.39 -7.15
C LYS A 189 13.34 -10.49 -7.87
N ILE A 190 13.35 -9.18 -7.58
CA ILE A 190 12.47 -8.22 -8.29
C ILE A 190 12.90 -8.12 -9.76
N ARG A 191 14.21 -8.01 -10.03
CA ARG A 191 14.75 -7.91 -11.39
C ARG A 191 14.38 -9.14 -12.24
N SER A 192 14.43 -10.34 -11.68
CA SER A 192 14.04 -11.55 -12.41
C SER A 192 12.53 -11.66 -12.61
N SER A 193 11.73 -11.18 -11.66
CA SER A 193 10.26 -11.24 -11.73
C SER A 193 9.67 -10.19 -12.70
N TYR A 194 10.32 -9.04 -12.85
CA TYR A 194 9.87 -7.93 -13.68
C TYR A 194 10.95 -7.50 -14.70
N PRO A 195 11.24 -8.31 -15.74
CA PRO A 195 12.37 -8.08 -16.64
C PRO A 195 12.24 -6.80 -17.50
N SER A 196 11.04 -6.25 -17.65
CA SER A 196 10.78 -5.00 -18.37
C SER A 196 10.91 -3.73 -17.51
N VAL A 197 11.24 -3.89 -16.23
CA VAL A 197 11.30 -2.80 -15.25
C VAL A 197 12.76 -2.50 -14.89
N THR A 198 13.12 -1.22 -14.89
CA THR A 198 14.43 -0.78 -14.40
C THR A 198 14.46 -0.90 -12.88
N VAL A 199 15.25 -1.82 -12.37
CA VAL A 199 15.47 -1.99 -10.92
C VAL A 199 16.82 -1.36 -10.56
N THR A 200 16.81 -0.42 -9.62
CA THR A 200 18.01 0.28 -9.14
C THR A 200 18.20 0.04 -7.65
N ARG A 201 19.46 -0.15 -7.23
CA ARG A 201 19.79 -0.22 -5.81
C ARG A 201 19.75 1.20 -5.22
N SER A 202 19.06 1.36 -4.10
CA SER A 202 19.16 2.55 -3.25
C SER A 202 20.32 2.36 -2.29
N SER A 203 21.28 3.28 -2.32
CA SER A 203 22.27 3.44 -1.25
C SER A 203 21.60 3.81 0.07
#